data_AF-A0A2N9LFL6-F1
#
_entry.id   AF-A0A2N9LFL6-F1
#
_cell.length_a   1.000
_cell.length_b   1.000
_cell.length_c   1.000
_cell.angle_alpha   90.00
_cell.angle_beta   90.00
_cell.angle_gamma   90.00
#
_symmetry.space_group_name_H-M   'P 1'
#
loop_
_entity.id
_entity.type
_entity.pdbx_description
1 polymer ?
#
loop_
_entity_poly.entity_id
_entity_poly.type
_entity_poly.pdbx_seq_one_letter_code
_entity_poly.pdbx_strand_id
1 'polypeptide(L)' 'MRADGAEVSWDAAKSKWLVRITSGEEVIRRHCDAPKGADENSLRAAVQKTLADEGYEADPARILINEK' A
#
# COMPACT_ATOMS: atom_id res chain seq x y z
N MET A 1 5.30 5.28 13.59
CA MET A 1 5.60 3.90 14.03
C MET A 1 6.08 3.10 12.82
N ARG A 2 6.91 2.05 12.98
CA ARG A 2 7.35 1.25 11.83
C ARG A 2 6.38 0.10 11.60
N ALA A 3 5.78 0.02 10.42
CA ALA A 3 4.98 -1.13 10.02
C ALA A 3 5.91 -2.33 9.73
N ASP A 4 5.45 -3.55 10.06
CA ASP A 4 6.16 -4.79 9.74
C ASP A 4 6.26 -4.99 8.22
N GLY A 5 5.19 -4.61 7.52
CA GLY A 5 5.11 -4.65 6.06
C GLY A 5 3.94 -3.87 5.50
N ALA A 6 4.02 -3.61 4.19
CA ALA A 6 2.93 -3.05 3.43
C ALA A 6 2.76 -3.83 2.12
N GLU A 7 1.52 -4.10 1.77
CA GLU A 7 1.15 -4.77 0.52
C GLU A 7 0.21 -3.85 -0.26
N VAL A 8 0.38 -3.77 -1.57
CA VAL A 8 -0.55 -3.09 -2.46
C VAL A 8 -1.09 -4.09 -3.46
N SER A 9 -2.41 -4.17 -3.57
CA SER A 9 -3.10 -5.09 -4.46
C SER A 9 -4.20 -4.38 -5.24
N TRP A 10 -4.42 -4.78 -6.49
CA TRP A 10 -5.51 -4.21 -7.27
C TRP A 10 -6.86 -4.77 -6.81
N ASP A 11 -7.76 -3.90 -6.37
CA ASP A 11 -9.14 -4.26 -6.06
C ASP A 11 -10.00 -4.07 -7.30
N ALA A 12 -10.29 -5.18 -8.01
CA ALA A 12 -11.09 -5.14 -9.23
C ALA A 12 -12.55 -4.71 -8.98
N ALA A 13 -13.10 -4.97 -7.78
CA ALA A 13 -14.47 -4.62 -7.43
C ALA A 13 -14.68 -3.10 -7.34
N LYS A 14 -13.70 -2.38 -6.79
CA LYS A 14 -13.71 -0.92 -6.69
C LYS A 14 -12.92 -0.24 -7.80
N SER A 15 -12.19 -1.02 -8.61
CA SER A 15 -11.24 -0.51 -9.60
C SER A 15 -10.26 0.50 -8.98
N LYS A 16 -9.72 0.15 -7.80
CA LYS A 16 -8.78 0.98 -7.04
C LYS A 16 -7.69 0.10 -6.45
N TRP A 17 -6.54 0.70 -6.15
CA TRP A 17 -5.49 -0.01 -5.42
C TRP A 17 -5.84 -0.07 -3.94
N LEU A 18 -5.66 -1.23 -3.32
CA LEU A 18 -5.81 -1.47 -1.90
C LEU A 18 -4.43 -1.63 -1.27
N VAL A 19 -4.08 -0.67 -0.41
CA VAL A 19 -2.91 -0.73 0.45
C VAL A 19 -3.29 -1.40 1.77
N ARG A 20 -2.55 -2.44 2.14
CA ARG A 20 -2.66 -3.17 3.39
C ARG A 20 -1.38 -2.95 4.20
N ILE A 21 -1.49 -2.22 5.30
CA ILE A 21 -0.40 -1.96 6.23
C ILE A 21 -0.54 -2.96 7.36
N THR A 22 0.53 -3.69 7.67
CA THR A 22 0.56 -4.67 8.77
C THR A 22 1.54 -4.20 9.83
N SER A 23 1.10 -4.12 11.08
CA SER A 23 1.90 -3.74 12.23
C SER A 23 1.52 -4.60 13.44
N GLY A 24 2.33 -5.60 13.76
CA GLY A 24 2.02 -6.62 14.76
C GLY A 24 0.74 -7.37 14.41
N GLU A 25 -0.27 -7.25 15.28
CA GLU A 25 -1.60 -7.83 15.10
C GLU A 25 -2.58 -6.88 14.36
N GLU A 26 -2.20 -5.61 14.18
CA GLU A 26 -3.03 -4.61 13.54
C GLU A 26 -2.83 -4.63 12.01
N VAL A 27 -3.95 -4.59 11.29
CA VAL A 27 -3.97 -4.50 9.82
C VAL A 27 -4.86 -3.36 9.38
N ILE A 28 -4.25 -2.33 8.79
CA ILE A 28 -4.94 -1.17 8.25
C ILE A 28 -5.11 -1.34 6.74
N ARG A 29 -6.31 -1.06 6.23
CA ARG A 29 -6.65 -1.21 4.81
C ARG A 29 -7.11 0.12 4.24
N ARG A 30 -6.40 0.63 3.24
CA ARG A 30 -6.68 1.91 2.60
C ARG A 30 -6.70 1.82 1.10
N HIS A 31 -7.72 2.40 0.49
CA HIS A 31 -7.79 2.49 -0.96
C HIS A 31 -7.05 3.73 -1.45
N CYS A 32 -6.34 3.60 -2.56
CA CYS A 32 -5.66 4.69 -3.23
C CYS A 32 -6.21 4.88 -4.65
N ASP A 33 -6.40 6.13 -5.05
CA ASP A 33 -6.83 6.53 -6.39
C ASP A 33 -5.63 6.60 -7.36
N ALA A 34 -4.94 5.48 -7.54
CA ALA A 34 -3.93 5.32 -8.59
C ALA A 34 -4.52 4.53 -9.78
N PRO A 35 -4.09 4.82 -11.02
CA PRO A 35 -4.54 4.06 -12.19
C PRO A 35 -4.00 2.62 -12.15
N LYS A 36 -4.73 1.66 -12.74
CA LYS A 36 -4.29 0.25 -12.81
C LYS A 36 -2.95 0.07 -13.50
N GLY A 37 -2.63 0.92 -14.48
CA GLY A 37 -1.35 0.90 -15.20
C GLY A 37 -0.28 1.82 -14.58
N ALA A 38 -0.41 2.18 -13.30
CA ALA A 38 0.63 2.94 -12.61
C ALA A 38 1.88 2.08 -12.48
N ASP A 39 3.04 2.64 -12.81
CA ASP A 39 4.32 1.97 -12.60
C ASP A 39 4.53 1.63 -11.12
N GLU A 40 5.31 0.58 -10.86
CA GLU A 40 5.64 0.12 -9.49
C GLU A 40 6.16 1.24 -8.60
N ASN A 41 6.93 2.17 -9.15
CA ASN A 41 7.44 3.32 -8.39
C ASN A 41 6.32 4.27 -7.94
N SER A 42 5.34 4.51 -8.79
CA SER A 42 4.14 5.31 -8.46
C SER A 42 3.29 4.61 -7.39
N LEU A 43 3.16 3.29 -7.48
CA LEU A 43 2.47 2.48 -6.48
C LEU A 43 3.19 2.51 -5.12
N ARG A 44 4.52 2.38 -5.11
CA ARG A 44 5.31 2.49 -3.88
C ARG A 44 5.19 3.88 -3.26
N ALA A 45 5.25 4.94 -4.07
CA ALA A 45 5.07 6.31 -3.58
C ALA A 45 3.66 6.50 -2.97
N ALA A 46 2.62 5.95 -3.60
CA ALA A 46 1.26 5.98 -3.08
C ALA A 46 1.15 5.24 -1.73
N VAL A 47 1.73 4.04 -1.63
CA VAL A 47 1.78 3.25 -0.40
C VAL A 47 2.54 4.00 0.71
N GLN A 48 3.70 4.57 0.40
CA GLN A 48 4.49 5.35 1.34
C GLN A 48 3.74 6.58 1.85
N LYS A 49 3.01 7.27 0.96
CA LYS A 49 2.15 8.38 1.36
C LYS A 49 1.03 7.92 2.29
N THR A 50 0.37 6.79 1.97
CA THR A 50 -0.69 6.23 2.81
C THR A 50 -0.16 5.79 4.18
N LEU A 51 1.02 5.17 4.22
CA LEU A 51 1.70 4.83 5.47
C LEU A 51 1.90 6.10 6.31
N ALA A 52 2.49 7.15 5.72
CA ALA A 52 2.77 8.41 6.42
C ALA A 52 1.50 9.10 6.94
N ASP A 53 0.42 9.10 6.15
CA ASP A 53 -0.90 9.65 6.53
C ASP A 53 -1.51 8.92 7.74
N GLU A 54 -1.31 7.60 7.82
CA GLU A 54 -1.73 6.78 8.96
C GLU A 54 -0.70 6.78 10.11
N GLY A 55 0.41 7.53 10.00
CA GLY A 55 1.47 7.62 11.03
C GLY A 55 2.45 6.45 11.04
N TYR A 56 2.49 5.67 9.96
CA TYR A 56 3.38 4.53 9.75
C TYR A 56 4.51 4.83 8.78
N GLU A 57 5.60 4.09 8.93
CA GLU A 57 6.72 4.07 8.00
C GLU A 57 7.03 2.62 7.65
N ALA A 58 7.25 2.32 6.37
CA ALA A 58 7.71 1.00 5.93
C ALA A 58 8.88 1.14 4.98
N ASP A 59 9.75 0.14 4.98
CA ASP A 59 10.86 0.09 4.04
C ASP A 59 10.31 -0.14 2.60
N PRO A 60 10.69 0.67 1.61
CA PRO A 60 10.19 0.52 0.25
C PRO A 60 10.55 -0.82 -0.39
N ALA A 61 11.61 -1.49 0.06
CA ALA A 61 11.96 -2.84 -0.39
C ALA A 61 11.08 -3.93 0.23
N ARG A 62 10.35 -3.61 1.32
CA ARG A 62 9.34 -4.49 1.94
C ARG A 62 7.93 -4.28 1.40
N ILE A 63 7.74 -3.30 0.51
CA ILE A 63 6.45 -3.08 -0.13
C ILE A 63 6.23 -4.18 -1.17
N LEU A 64 5.24 -5.04 -0.92
CA LEU A 64 4.82 -6.07 -1.85
C LEU A 64 3.79 -5.49 -2.82
N ILE A 65 4.08 -5.55 -4.12
CA ILE A 65 3.16 -5.11 -5.17
C ILE A 65 2.56 -6.34 -5.80
N ASN A 66 1.25 -6.47 -5.77
CA ASN A 66 0.53 -7.62 -6.29
C ASN A 66 -0.52 -7.15 -7.31
N GLU A 67 -0.20 -7.27 -8.60
CA GLU A 67 -1.01 -6.76 -9.71
C GLU A 67 -2.04 -7.77 -10.23
N LYS A 68 -2.26 -8.89 -9.51
CA LYS A 68 -3.07 -10.04 -9.97
C LYS A 68 -4.55 -9.72 -10.20
#